data_AF-A0A0F9EEW2-F1
#
_entry.id   AF-A0A0F9EEW2-F1
#
_cell.length_a   1.000
_cell.length_b   1.000
_cell.length_c   1.000
_cell.angle_alpha   90.00
_cell.angle_beta   90.00
_cell.angle_gamma   90.00
#
_symmetry.space_group_name_H-M   'P 1'
#
loop_
_entity.id
_entity.type
_entity.pdbx_description
1 polymer ?
#
loop_
_entity_poly.entity_id
_entity_poly.type
_entity_poly.pdbx_seq_one_letter_code
_entity_poly.pdbx_strand_id
1 'polypeptide(L)'
;MKAVKKGAHRSFEEDEETSHVVSGMLKDLVKNGMDAVRRYSQKFDDWNPRSFELSHQEIEAAIVKLPEQVIRDTDFCQQNVRNFAKAQLETLLPLEIEIRPGVTLGHKHIPVHSVGSYIPGGRYPMFG
;
A
#
# COMPACT_ATOMS: atom_id res chain seq x y z
N MET A 1 30.10 3.89 1.75
CA MET A 1 29.27 5.09 2.03
C MET A 1 29.59 5.57 3.44
N LYS A 2 29.89 6.86 3.61
CA LYS A 2 30.18 7.45 4.92
C LYS A 2 28.91 8.12 5.46
N ALA A 3 28.34 7.59 6.54
CA ALA A 3 27.16 8.19 7.16
C ALA A 3 27.56 9.49 7.88
N VAL A 4 26.95 10.61 7.50
CA VAL A 4 27.30 11.97 8.00
C VAL A 4 26.45 12.37 9.22
N LYS A 5 25.40 11.62 9.53
CA LYS A 5 24.52 11.86 10.68
C LYS A 5 24.08 10.52 11.27
N LYS A 6 24.26 10.33 12.58
CA LYS A 6 23.60 9.22 13.29
C LYS A 6 22.11 9.52 13.33
N GLY A 7 21.30 8.67 12.73
CA GLY A 7 19.84 8.78 12.83
C GLY A 7 19.43 8.68 14.30
N ALA A 8 18.58 9.59 14.75
CA ALA A 8 17.87 9.37 16.00
C ALA A 8 16.90 8.22 15.75
N HIS A 9 17.27 7.01 16.16
CA HIS A 9 16.34 5.89 16.19
C HIS A 9 15.33 6.19 17.29
N ARG A 10 14.13 6.65 16.93
CA ARG A 10 12.98 6.49 17.82
C ARG A 10 12.58 5.02 17.69
N SER A 11 12.92 4.20 18.68
CA SER A 11 12.34 2.86 18.78
C SER A 11 10.89 3.05 19.21
N PHE A 12 9.95 2.63 18.36
CA PHE A 12 8.54 2.52 18.75
C PHE A 12 8.29 1.24 19.58
N GLU A 13 9.33 0.46 19.84
CA GLU A 13 9.28 -0.76 20.66
C GLU A 13 8.88 -0.48 22.12
N GLU A 14 9.01 0.76 22.58
CA GLU A 14 8.70 1.19 23.95
C GLU A 14 7.36 1.95 24.07
N ASP A 15 6.55 2.03 23.00
CA ASP A 15 5.23 2.67 23.04
C ASP A 15 4.14 1.64 23.41
N GLU A 16 4.12 1.25 24.69
CA GLU A 16 3.17 0.27 25.24
C GLU A 16 1.71 0.72 25.08
N GLU A 17 1.44 2.02 25.20
CA GLU A 17 0.09 2.58 25.07
C GLU A 17 -0.44 2.39 23.65
N THR A 18 0.31 2.83 22.64
CA THR A 18 -0.10 2.66 21.22
C THR A 18 -0.23 1.19 20.87
N SER A 19 0.70 0.34 21.32
CA SER A 19 0.65 -1.11 21.08
C SER A 19 -0.63 -1.74 21.65
N HIS A 20 -0.98 -1.39 22.89
CA HIS A 20 -2.20 -1.86 23.55
C HIS A 20 -3.46 -1.40 22.80
N VAL A 21 -3.53 -0.12 22.40
CA VAL A 21 -4.67 0.43 21.67
C VAL A 21 -4.84 -0.26 20.31
N VAL A 22 -3.77 -0.33 19.51
CA VAL A 22 -3.80 -0.94 18.17
C VAL A 22 -4.16 -2.43 18.25
N SER A 23 -3.57 -3.18 19.19
CA SER A 23 -3.89 -4.60 19.39
C SER A 23 -5.36 -4.80 19.77
N GLY A 24 -5.91 -3.94 20.63
CA GLY A 24 -7.34 -3.94 20.97
C GLY A 24 -8.22 -3.68 19.75
N MET A 25 -7.86 -2.69 18.93
CA MET A 25 -8.59 -2.35 17.70
C MET A 25 -8.56 -3.48 16.67
N LEU A 26 -7.41 -4.12 16.46
CA LEU A 26 -7.29 -5.25 15.53
C LEU A 26 -8.16 -6.42 15.97
N LYS A 27 -8.21 -6.74 17.26
CA LYS A 27 -9.10 -7.78 17.79
C LYS A 27 -10.58 -7.44 17.58
N ASP A 28 -10.96 -6.18 17.77
CA ASP A 28 -12.33 -5.71 17.51
C ASP A 28 -12.68 -5.82 16.03
N LEU A 29 -11.78 -5.41 15.13
CA LEU A 29 -11.94 -5.50 13.68
C LEU A 29 -12.09 -6.96 13.21
N VAL A 30 -11.29 -7.88 13.73
CA VAL A 30 -11.41 -9.32 13.42
C VAL A 30 -12.75 -9.88 13.90
N LYS A 31 -13.21 -9.47 15.08
CA LYS A 31 -14.46 -9.99 15.66
C LYS A 31 -15.71 -9.40 15.02
N ASN A 32 -15.70 -8.11 14.72
CA ASN A 32 -16.90 -7.33 14.39
C ASN A 32 -16.86 -6.71 12.97
N GLY A 33 -15.79 -6.91 12.22
CA GLY A 33 -15.69 -6.51 10.81
C GLY A 33 -16.03 -5.05 10.55
N MET A 34 -16.91 -4.81 9.57
CA MET A 34 -17.28 -3.47 9.12
C MET A 34 -17.98 -2.62 10.19
N ASP A 35 -18.65 -3.22 11.18
CA ASP A 35 -19.27 -2.47 12.27
C ASP A 35 -18.20 -1.81 13.15
N ALA A 36 -17.07 -2.49 13.37
CA ALA A 36 -15.92 -1.90 14.06
C ALA A 36 -15.28 -0.78 13.23
N VAL A 37 -15.12 -0.97 11.92
CA VAL A 37 -14.62 0.07 11.00
C VAL A 37 -15.48 1.33 11.10
N ARG A 38 -16.81 1.21 11.04
CA ARG A 38 -17.75 2.34 11.17
C ARG A 38 -17.59 3.07 12.50
N ARG A 39 -17.51 2.33 13.61
CA ARG A 39 -17.29 2.94 14.94
C ARG A 39 -15.98 3.71 15.00
N TYR A 40 -14.89 3.16 14.48
CA TYR A 40 -13.59 3.82 14.49
C TYR A 40 -13.54 5.04 13.57
N SER A 41 -14.09 4.94 12.35
CA SER A 41 -14.13 6.08 11.43
C SER A 41 -14.99 7.22 12.00
N GLN A 42 -16.14 6.91 12.61
CA GLN A 42 -16.94 7.92 13.32
C GLN A 42 -16.17 8.53 14.50
N LYS A 43 -15.41 7.73 15.26
CA LYS A 43 -14.67 8.20 16.44
C LYS A 43 -13.48 9.09 16.07
N PHE A 44 -12.70 8.72 15.06
CA PHE A 44 -11.43 9.36 14.74
C PHE A 44 -11.55 10.41 13.63
N ASP A 45 -12.47 10.22 12.69
CA ASP A 45 -12.60 11.06 11.50
C ASP A 45 -13.95 11.80 11.43
N ASP A 46 -14.87 11.54 12.38
CA ASP A 46 -16.28 11.99 12.34
C ASP A 46 -16.97 11.64 11.01
N TRP A 47 -16.59 10.50 10.42
CA TRP A 47 -16.99 10.10 9.08
C TRP A 47 -17.60 8.69 9.07
N ASN A 48 -18.79 8.55 8.47
CA ASN A 48 -19.51 7.28 8.40
C ASN A 48 -20.42 7.24 7.16
N PRO A 49 -19.84 7.13 5.96
CA PRO A 49 -20.59 7.14 4.70
C PRO A 49 -21.41 5.86 4.55
N ARG A 50 -22.43 5.85 3.68
CA ARG A 50 -23.17 4.62 3.39
C ARG A 50 -22.26 3.51 2.86
N SER A 51 -21.29 3.84 2.02
CA SER A 51 -20.24 2.95 1.53
C SER A 51 -18.87 3.59 1.76
N PHE A 52 -17.89 2.81 2.20
CA PHE A 52 -16.48 3.25 2.26
C PHE A 52 -15.78 3.07 0.90
N GLU A 53 -16.31 2.22 0.03
CA GLU A 53 -15.84 2.06 -1.33
C GLU A 53 -16.44 3.16 -2.20
N LEU A 54 -15.57 3.91 -2.89
CA LEU A 54 -15.98 4.91 -3.86
C LEU A 54 -16.55 4.23 -5.11
N SER A 55 -17.69 4.70 -5.56
CA SER A 55 -18.23 4.34 -6.87
C SER A 55 -17.40 4.91 -8.00
N HIS A 56 -17.50 4.29 -9.18
CA HIS A 56 -16.84 4.80 -10.38
C HIS A 56 -17.24 6.24 -10.71
N GLN A 57 -18.51 6.60 -10.48
CA GLN A 57 -19.01 7.96 -10.70
C GLN A 57 -18.38 8.97 -9.74
N GLU A 58 -18.19 8.62 -8.46
CA GLU A 58 -17.49 9.48 -7.49
C GLU A 58 -16.03 9.68 -7.87
N ILE A 59 -15.38 8.63 -8.38
CA ILE A 59 -13.99 8.70 -8.87
C ILE A 59 -13.89 9.65 -10.08
N GLU A 60 -14.74 9.47 -11.11
CA GLU A 60 -14.71 10.35 -12.27
C GLU A 60 -15.04 11.81 -11.91
N ALA A 61 -16.03 12.01 -11.04
CA ALA A 61 -16.38 13.35 -10.57
C ALA A 61 -15.24 14.01 -9.76
N ALA A 62 -14.39 13.23 -9.09
CA ALA A 62 -13.20 13.74 -8.44
C ALA A 62 -12.10 14.11 -9.45
N ILE A 63 -11.87 13.26 -10.45
CA ILE A 63 -10.87 13.49 -11.52
C ILE A 63 -11.19 14.77 -12.30
N VAL A 64 -12.47 14.98 -12.67
CA VAL A 64 -12.91 16.16 -13.44
C VAL A 64 -12.64 17.49 -12.71
N LYS A 65 -12.51 17.47 -11.39
CA LYS A 65 -12.19 18.67 -10.59
C LYS A 65 -10.70 19.02 -10.60
N LEU A 66 -9.84 18.13 -11.08
CA LEU A 66 -8.40 18.36 -11.12
C LEU A 66 -8.01 19.25 -12.31
N PRO A 67 -7.02 20.15 -12.15
CA PRO A 67 -6.42 20.83 -13.28
C PRO A 67 -5.82 19.82 -14.26
N GLU A 68 -5.99 20.03 -15.56
CA GLU A 68 -5.48 19.12 -16.58
C GLU A 68 -3.97 18.85 -16.45
N GLN A 69 -3.21 19.85 -16.00
CA GLN A 69 -1.77 19.68 -15.79
C GLN A 69 -1.47 18.62 -14.73
N VAL A 70 -2.23 18.57 -13.63
CA VAL A 70 -2.04 17.55 -12.58
C VAL A 70 -2.26 16.15 -13.17
N ILE A 71 -3.30 15.99 -13.99
CA ILE A 71 -3.59 14.72 -14.66
C ILE A 71 -2.42 14.31 -15.56
N ARG A 72 -1.95 15.22 -16.44
CA ARG A 72 -0.84 14.95 -17.36
C ARG A 72 0.46 14.62 -16.63
N ASP A 73 0.78 15.34 -15.56
CA ASP A 73 2.00 15.13 -14.78
C ASP A 73 1.93 13.78 -14.03
N THR A 74 0.77 13.42 -13.48
CA THR A 74 0.54 12.10 -12.87
C THR A 74 0.67 10.98 -13.91
N ASP A 75 0.07 11.10 -15.08
CA ASP A 75 0.18 10.10 -16.15
C ASP A 75 1.63 9.90 -16.60
N PHE A 76 2.38 11.01 -16.75
CA PHE A 76 3.80 10.98 -17.09
C PHE A 76 4.62 10.22 -16.03
N CYS A 77 4.44 10.55 -14.75
CA CYS A 77 5.12 9.88 -13.64
C CYS A 77 4.79 8.38 -13.58
N GLN A 78 3.50 8.04 -13.66
CA GLN A 78 3.05 6.65 -13.63
C GLN A 78 3.57 5.84 -14.82
N GLN A 79 3.65 6.45 -16.01
CA GLN A 79 4.20 5.79 -17.18
C GLN A 79 5.68 5.44 -16.99
N ASN A 80 6.47 6.35 -16.41
CA ASN A 80 7.89 6.10 -16.13
C ASN A 80 8.07 4.96 -15.11
N VAL A 81 7.30 4.99 -14.00
CA VAL A 81 7.30 3.92 -13.00
C VAL A 81 6.93 2.58 -13.63
N ARG A 82 5.86 2.56 -14.44
CA ARG A 82 5.38 1.35 -15.12
C ARG A 82 6.40 0.79 -16.11
N ASN A 83 7.07 1.65 -16.87
CA ASN A 83 8.10 1.24 -17.82
C ASN A 83 9.26 0.54 -17.11
N PHE A 84 9.75 1.12 -16.01
CA PHE A 84 10.85 0.52 -15.25
C PHE A 84 10.41 -0.77 -14.54
N ALA A 85 9.23 -0.80 -13.93
CA ALA A 85 8.69 -2.00 -13.27
C ALA A 85 8.51 -3.17 -14.25
N LYS A 86 8.08 -2.90 -15.50
CA LYS A 86 8.01 -3.91 -16.56
C LYS A 86 9.39 -4.45 -16.91
N ALA A 87 10.39 -3.59 -17.09
CA ALA A 87 11.76 -4.02 -17.34
C ALA A 87 12.31 -4.89 -16.20
N GLN A 88 11.99 -4.57 -14.93
CA GLN A 88 12.34 -5.43 -13.80
C GLN A 88 11.63 -6.79 -13.86
N LEU A 89 10.32 -6.80 -14.15
CA LEU A 89 9.54 -8.02 -14.28
C LEU A 89 10.10 -8.95 -15.37
N GLU A 90 10.56 -8.40 -16.49
CA GLU A 90 11.18 -9.16 -17.59
C GLU A 90 12.47 -9.89 -17.17
N THR A 91 13.14 -9.44 -16.09
CA THR A 91 14.30 -10.14 -15.53
C THR A 91 13.96 -11.28 -14.58
N LEU A 92 12.70 -11.38 -14.13
CA LEU A 92 12.24 -12.39 -13.17
C LEU A 92 11.91 -13.71 -13.89
N LEU A 93 12.95 -14.38 -14.36
CA LEU A 93 12.84 -15.63 -15.11
C LEU A 93 12.91 -16.84 -14.16
N PRO A 94 12.07 -17.88 -14.40
CA PRO A 94 12.22 -19.15 -13.72
C PRO A 94 13.58 -19.77 -14.05
N LEU A 95 14.13 -20.52 -13.10
CA LEU A 95 15.36 -21.27 -13.28
C LEU A 95 15.03 -22.73 -13.10
N GLU A 96 15.50 -23.58 -14.00
CA GLU A 96 15.46 -25.03 -13.86
C GLU A 96 16.70 -25.63 -14.52
N ILE A 97 17.48 -26.40 -13.78
CA ILE A 97 18.71 -27.05 -14.24
C ILE A 97 18.80 -28.47 -13.70
N GLU A 98 19.27 -29.41 -14.52
CA GLU A 98 19.66 -30.74 -14.07
C GLU A 98 21.14 -30.70 -13.65
N ILE A 99 21.40 -30.75 -12.34
CA ILE A 99 22.77 -30.62 -11.81
C ILE A 99 23.59 -31.90 -11.96
N ARG A 100 22.89 -33.04 -12.04
CA ARG A 100 23.42 -34.40 -12.28
C ARG A 100 22.24 -35.31 -12.68
N PRO A 101 22.50 -36.45 -13.34
CA PRO A 101 21.43 -37.32 -13.84
C PRO A 101 20.34 -37.61 -12.79
N GLY A 102 19.10 -37.22 -13.12
CA GLY A 102 17.92 -37.40 -12.27
C GLY A 102 17.73 -36.37 -11.15
N VAL A 103 18.53 -35.30 -11.07
CA VAL A 103 18.41 -34.26 -10.03
C VAL A 103 18.26 -32.88 -10.65
N THR A 104 17.03 -32.35 -10.58
CA THR A 104 16.66 -31.02 -11.05
C THR A 104 16.54 -30.03 -9.90
N LEU A 105 17.19 -28.87 -10.03
CA LEU A 105 17.09 -27.73 -9.10
C LEU A 105 16.57 -26.50 -9.85
N GLY A 106 15.89 -25.60 -9.14
CA GLY A 106 15.33 -24.42 -9.76
C GLY A 106 14.61 -23.48 -8.81
N HIS A 107 14.09 -22.38 -9.36
CA HIS A 107 13.18 -21.46 -8.68
C HIS A 107 12.06 -21.02 -9.62
N LYS A 108 10.96 -20.55 -9.04
CA LYS A 108 9.89 -19.86 -9.75
C LYS A 108 9.40 -18.68 -8.93
N HIS A 109 8.92 -17.63 -9.61
CA HIS A 109 8.30 -16.48 -8.98
C HIS A 109 6.79 -16.71 -8.88
N ILE A 110 6.21 -16.56 -7.70
CA ILE A 110 4.76 -16.68 -7.46
C ILE A 110 4.26 -15.33 -6.98
N PRO A 111 3.33 -14.68 -7.71
CA PRO A 111 2.77 -13.41 -7.26
C PRO A 111 1.87 -13.62 -6.05
N VAL A 112 1.79 -12.62 -5.18
CA VAL A 112 0.77 -12.58 -4.12
C VAL A 112 -0.62 -12.41 -4.76
N HIS A 113 -1.64 -13.05 -4.18
CA HIS A 113 -3.00 -13.00 -4.72
C HIS A 113 -3.67 -11.63 -4.55
N SER A 114 -3.32 -10.91 -3.49
CA SER A 114 -3.92 -9.62 -3.13
C SER A 114 -2.87 -8.69 -2.54
N VAL A 115 -3.00 -7.40 -2.83
CA VAL A 115 -2.19 -6.33 -2.23
C VAL A 115 -3.13 -5.27 -1.65
N GLY A 116 -2.75 -4.68 -0.52
CA GLY A 116 -3.40 -3.50 0.05
C GLY A 116 -2.40 -2.35 0.08
N SER A 117 -2.87 -1.14 -0.23
CA SER A 117 -2.08 0.09 -0.14
C SER A 117 -2.79 1.08 0.76
N TYR A 118 -2.06 1.67 1.70
CA TYR A 118 -2.57 2.70 2.59
C TYR A 118 -1.95 4.05 2.20
N ILE A 119 -2.80 5.03 1.93
CA ILE A 119 -2.40 6.40 1.64
C ILE A 119 -2.93 7.27 2.80
N PRO A 120 -2.07 7.94 3.57
CA PRO A 120 -2.53 8.81 4.64
C PRO A 120 -3.32 9.99 4.05
N GLY A 121 -4.45 10.31 4.67
CA GLY A 121 -5.23 11.50 4.34
C GLY A 121 -4.57 12.79 4.82
N GLY A 122 -5.28 13.92 4.64
CA GLY A 122 -4.85 15.24 5.11
C GLY A 122 -4.82 16.29 4.00
N ARG A 123 -4.36 17.50 4.36
CA ARG A 123 -4.41 18.68 3.48
C ARG A 123 -3.42 18.64 2.30
N TYR A 124 -2.38 17.82 2.42
CA TYR A 124 -1.34 17.68 1.40
C TYR A 124 -1.25 16.21 0.99
N PRO A 125 -2.10 15.78 0.03
CA PRO A 125 -2.12 14.40 -0.40
C PRO A 125 -0.78 14.06 -1.06
N MET A 126 -0.16 12.97 -0.61
CA MET A 126 1.04 12.42 -1.24
C MET A 126 0.60 11.48 -2.35
N PHE A 127 0.39 12.02 -3.55
CA PHE A 127 0.17 11.23 -4.76
C PHE A 127 1.39 11.37 -5.68
N GLY A 128 1.79 10.24 -6.28
CA GLY A 128 2.94 10.11 -7.18
C GLY A 128 2.62 9.14 -8.30
#